data_AF-A0A424PD20-F1
#
_entry.id   AF-A0A424PD20-F1
#
_cell.length_a   1.000
_cell.length_b   1.000
_cell.length_c   1.000
_cell.angle_alpha   90.00
_cell.angle_beta   90.00
_cell.angle_gamma   90.00
#
_symmetry.space_group_name_H-M   'P 1'
#
loop_
_entity.id
_entity.type
_entity.pdbx_description
1 polymer ?
#
loop_
_entity_poly.entity_id
_entity_poly.type
_entity_poly.pdbx_seq_one_letter_code
_entity_poly.pdbx_strand_id
1 'polypeptide(L)' 'MSKAIALLEEFAETQYDLIEMDNCILYRCRKKYFPMIYPRLADMGWIISEIEALDSTDDYMSVRFYPAFKK' A
#
# COMPACT_ATOMS: atom_id res chain seq x y z
N MET A 1 9.80 -6.04 -12.11
CA MET A 1 8.64 -5.95 -11.20
C MET A 1 9.17 -5.66 -9.80
N SER A 2 8.74 -4.58 -9.15
CA SER A 2 9.23 -4.20 -7.81
C SER A 2 8.76 -5.23 -6.77
N LYS A 3 9.63 -5.63 -5.83
CA LYS A 3 9.29 -6.59 -4.76
C LYS A 3 8.09 -6.11 -3.91
N ALA A 4 7.94 -4.80 -3.76
CA ALA A 4 6.81 -4.20 -3.05
C ALA A 4 5.49 -4.37 -3.81
N ILE A 5 5.51 -4.27 -5.15
CA ILE A 5 4.32 -4.44 -5.99
C ILE A 5 3.85 -5.90 -5.93
N ALA A 6 4.78 -6.85 -6.10
CA ALA A 6 4.47 -8.28 -6.01
C ALA A 6 3.86 -8.65 -4.65
N LEU A 7 4.38 -8.08 -3.55
CA LEU A 7 3.81 -8.24 -2.22
C LEU A 7 2.37 -7.71 -2.15
N LEU A 8 2.13 -6.50 -2.67
CA LEU A 8 0.80 -5.88 -2.60
C LEU A 8 -0.23 -6.63 -3.46
N GLU A 9 0.20 -7.17 -4.60
CA GLU A 9 -0.63 -8.02 -5.47
C GLU A 9 -1.11 -9.30 -4.75
N GLU A 10 -0.35 -9.87 -3.81
CA GLU A 10 -0.78 -11.04 -3.00
C GLU A 10 -2.03 -10.76 -2.16
N PHE A 11 -2.29 -9.50 -1.82
CA PHE A 11 -3.37 -9.06 -0.94
C PHE A 11 -4.40 -8.16 -1.64
N ALA A 12 -4.22 -7.87 -2.93
CA ALA A 12 -5.17 -7.10 -3.72
C ALA A 12 -6.40 -7.98 -4.05
N GLU A 13 -7.60 -7.40 -3.89
CA GLU A 13 -8.85 -8.06 -4.31
C GLU A 13 -9.12 -7.81 -5.79
N THR A 14 -8.65 -6.68 -6.32
CA THR A 14 -8.83 -6.29 -7.72
C THR A 14 -7.55 -5.68 -8.32
N GLN A 15 -7.45 -5.71 -9.65
CA GLN A 15 -6.37 -5.03 -10.39
C GLN A 15 -6.36 -3.49 -10.24
N TYR A 16 -7.43 -2.91 -9.69
CA TYR A 16 -7.56 -1.46 -9.45
C TYR A 16 -7.15 -1.05 -8.03
N ASP A 17 -6.81 -2.03 -7.20
CA ASP A 17 -6.39 -1.79 -5.82
C ASP A 17 -4.97 -1.26 -5.74
N LEU A 18 -4.20 -1.40 -6.81
CA LEU A 18 -2.81 -0.97 -6.87
C LEU A 18 -2.60 -0.01 -8.04
N ILE A 19 -2.19 1.21 -7.72
CA ILE A 19 -1.85 2.24 -8.70
C ILE A 19 -0.42 2.68 -8.43
N GLU A 20 0.49 2.39 -9.36
CA GLU A 20 1.86 2.90 -9.35
C GLU A 20 1.88 4.29 -10.00
N MET A 21 2.41 5.29 -9.28
CA MET A 21 2.50 6.67 -9.76
C MET A 21 3.86 7.25 -9.37
N ASP A 22 4.72 7.63 -10.31
CA ASP A 22 5.98 8.38 -10.09
C ASP A 22 6.70 8.15 -8.74
N ASN A 23 7.20 6.91 -8.55
CA ASN A 23 7.87 6.43 -7.32
C ASN A 23 6.98 6.35 -6.06
N CYS A 24 5.68 6.41 -6.20
CA CYS A 24 4.71 6.17 -5.14
C CYS A 24 3.83 4.98 -5.51
N ILE A 25 3.30 4.32 -4.49
CA ILE A 25 2.29 3.28 -4.66
C ILE A 25 1.05 3.71 -3.91
N LEU A 26 -0.08 3.81 -4.60
CA LEU A 26 -1.38 3.89 -3.98
C LEU A 26 -1.95 2.48 -3.87
N TYR A 27 -2.25 2.06 -2.65
CA TYR A 27 -2.76 0.73 -2.37
C TYR A 27 -4.08 0.82 -1.61
N ARG A 28 -5.15 0.28 -2.21
CA ARG A 28 -6.48 0.17 -1.61
C ARG A 28 -6.63 -1.23 -1.05
N CYS A 29 -6.95 -1.33 0.24
CA CYS A 29 -7.05 -2.63 0.89
C CYS A 29 -7.99 -2.61 2.07
N ARG A 30 -8.36 -3.80 2.53
CA ARG A 30 -9.03 -3.94 3.82
C ARG A 30 -8.07 -3.61 4.95
N LYS A 31 -8.55 -2.84 5.92
CA LYS A 31 -7.79 -2.43 7.11
C LYS A 31 -7.16 -3.59 7.86
N LYS A 32 -7.83 -4.75 7.88
CA LYS A 32 -7.35 -5.97 8.54
C LYS A 32 -6.05 -6.55 7.95
N TYR A 33 -5.74 -6.30 6.67
CA TYR A 33 -4.52 -6.82 6.03
C TYR A 33 -3.30 -5.94 6.28
N PHE A 34 -3.53 -4.67 6.63
CA PHE A 34 -2.47 -3.69 6.76
C PHE A 34 -1.40 -4.02 7.81
N PRO A 35 -1.74 -4.56 9.00
CA PRO A 35 -0.73 -5.02 9.96
C PRO A 35 0.20 -6.12 9.41
N MET A 36 -0.22 -6.87 8.38
CA MET A 36 0.60 -7.91 7.74
C MET A 36 1.48 -7.33 6.62
N ILE A 37 0.99 -6.31 5.93
CA ILE A 37 1.63 -5.72 4.74
C ILE A 37 2.66 -4.67 5.14
N TYR A 38 2.30 -3.76 6.06
CA TYR A 38 3.12 -2.59 6.38
C TYR A 38 4.54 -2.94 6.87
N PRO A 39 4.75 -3.88 7.82
CA PRO A 39 6.09 -4.21 8.27
C PRO A 39 7.00 -4.70 7.13
N ARG A 40 6.46 -5.54 6.23
CA ARG A 40 7.20 -6.08 5.08
C ARG A 40 7.57 -4.98 4.09
N LEU A 41 6.69 -3.99 3.87
CA LEU A 41 6.97 -2.83 3.04
C LEU A 41 8.00 -1.90 3.68
N ALA A 42 7.91 -1.69 5.00
CA ALA A 42 8.88 -0.90 5.76
C ALA A 42 10.29 -1.50 5.69
N ASP A 43 10.42 -2.83 5.78
CA ASP A 43 11.69 -3.55 5.61
C ASP A 43 12.27 -3.38 4.18
N MET A 44 11.42 -3.15 3.18
CA MET A 44 11.81 -2.84 1.81
C MET A 44 12.11 -1.35 1.60
N GLY A 45 12.02 -0.52 2.64
CA GLY A 45 12.26 0.91 2.59
C GLY A 45 11.09 1.74 2.07
N TRP A 46 9.85 1.25 2.17
CA TRP A 46 8.66 2.03 1.86
C TRP A 46 8.02 2.58 3.13
N ILE A 47 7.63 3.84 3.09
CA ILE A 47 7.00 4.53 4.21
C ILE A 47 5.68 5.14 3.77
N ILE A 48 4.77 5.28 4.73
CA ILE A 48 3.41 5.76 4.50
C ILE A 48 3.43 7.28 4.46
N SER A 49 2.88 7.89 3.39
CA SER A 49 2.66 9.34 3.31
C SER A 49 1.24 9.73 3.67
N GLU A 50 0.26 8.87 3.37
CA GLU A 50 -1.16 9.19 3.50
C GLU A 50 -1.98 7.93 3.74
N ILE A 51 -3.02 8.03 4.58
CA ILE A 51 -4.03 7.00 4.80
C ILE A 51 -5.40 7.68 4.74
N GLU A 52 -6.30 7.15 3.92
CA GLU A 52 -7.68 7.64 3.75
C GLU A 52 -8.66 6.48 3.88
N ALA A 53 -9.73 6.63 4.67
CA ALA A 53 -10.82 5.66 4.73
C ALA A 53 -11.69 5.79 3.47
N LEU A 54 -12.01 4.67 2.82
CA LEU A 54 -12.72 4.66 1.53
C LEU A 54 -14.24 4.48 1.66
N ASP A 55 -14.71 4.08 2.83
CA ASP A 55 -16.13 3.86 3.09
C ASP A 55 -16.53 4.32 4.50
N SER A 56 -17.85 4.37 4.73
CA SER A 56 -18.42 4.70 6.04
C SER A 56 -18.27 3.59 7.08
N THR A 57 -17.85 2.39 6.66
CA THR A 57 -17.61 1.23 7.51
C THR A 57 -16.19 1.18 8.07
N ASP A 58 -15.26 2.01 7.56
CA ASP A 58 -13.83 2.02 7.91
C ASP A 58 -13.15 0.64 7.70
N ASP A 59 -13.76 -0.18 6.83
CA ASP A 59 -13.29 -1.52 6.51
C ASP A 59 -12.25 -1.47 5.39
N TYR A 60 -12.39 -0.51 4.48
CA TYR A 60 -11.49 -0.27 3.36
C TYR A 60 -10.75 1.05 3.53
N MET A 61 -9.48 1.05 3.14
CA MET A 61 -8.65 2.25 3.15
C MET A 61 -7.73 2.31 1.95
N SER A 62 -7.33 3.52 1.62
CA SER A 62 -6.32 3.86 0.63
C SER A 62 -5.06 4.30 1.36
N VAL A 63 -3.93 3.68 1.04
CA VAL A 63 -2.63 4.00 1.64
C VAL A 63 -1.66 4.38 0.53
N ARG A 64 -1.01 5.54 0.69
CA ARG A 64 0.06 5.96 -0.21
C ARG A 64 1.41 5.65 0.41
N PHE A 65 2.26 4.96 -0.35
CA PHE A 65 3.63 4.62 0.00
C PHE A 65 4.62 5.38 -0.86
N TYR A 66 5.77 5.73 -0.28
CA TYR A 66 6.91 6.32 -0.97
C TYR A 66 8.23 5.69 -0.48
N PRO A 67 9.28 5.63 -1.32
CA PRO A 67 10.56 5.08 -0.94
C PRO A 67 11.29 6.04 0.00
N ALA A 68 11.72 5.53 1.15
CA ALA A 68 12.50 6.25 2.15
C ALA A 68 13.89 6.67 1.65
N PHE A 69 14.44 5.98 0.64
CA PHE A 69 15.79 6.20 0.11
C PHE A 69 15.92 7.41 -0.83
N LYS A 70 14.96 8.34 -0.89
CA LYS A 70 15.15 9.63 -1.58
C LYS A 70 15.69 10.70 -0.63
N LYS A 71 17.02 10.72 -0.51
CA LYS A 71 17.82 11.95 -0.40
C LYS A 71 19.06 11.81 -1.24
#